data_AF-A0A0M8YWP8-F1
#
_entry.id   AF-A0A0M8YWP8-F1
#
_cell.length_a   1.000
_cell.length_b   1.000
_cell.length_c   1.000
_cell.angle_alpha   90.00
_cell.angle_beta   90.00
_cell.angle_gamma   90.00
#
_symmetry.space_group_name_H-M   'P 1'
#
loop_
_entity.id
_entity.type
_entity.pdbx_description
1 polymer ?
#
loop_
_entity_poly.entity_id
_entity_poly.type
_entity_poly.pdbx_seq_one_letter_code
_entity_poly.pdbx_strand_id
1 'polypeptide(L)'
;MRKVAEKRLHATVAGAARRADPDPALPGDLVATLKTPEGSRFSELERLRRPPTRTTGTAFARALERVDEIGAYRLGRLRLSQIPPNRMAALARYVLGSKAPLLERAAEPKRTAMLTAVMRHLEAKAIDEALDLFQVLMATRLLNTAKRKSEKERLSTLPQLEKASRASGRWSSLAPRATPCTSWTPC
;
A
#
# COMPACT_ATOMS: atom_id res chain seq x y z
N MET A 1 28.46 24.05 -14.92
CA MET A 1 28.47 22.60 -14.60
C MET A 1 27.08 21.99 -14.34
N ARG A 2 26.22 22.59 -13.50
CA ARG A 2 24.89 22.03 -13.13
C ARG A 2 23.97 21.65 -14.32
N LYS A 3 23.86 22.52 -15.34
CA LYS A 3 23.05 22.25 -16.55
C LYS A 3 23.51 21.03 -17.35
N VAL A 4 24.82 20.75 -17.37
CA VAL A 4 25.38 19.58 -18.10
C VAL A 4 25.05 18.29 -17.34
N ALA A 5 25.20 18.29 -16.02
CA ALA A 5 24.84 17.15 -15.19
C ALA A 5 23.35 16.81 -15.28
N GLU A 6 22.48 17.82 -15.36
CA GLU A 6 21.04 17.66 -15.52
C GLU A 6 20.67 17.11 -16.91
N LYS A 7 21.29 17.61 -17.98
CA LYS A 7 21.13 17.04 -19.33
C LYS A 7 21.56 15.56 -19.38
N ARG A 8 22.69 15.22 -18.74
CA ARG A 8 23.17 13.83 -18.64
C ARG A 8 22.17 12.96 -17.89
N LEU A 9 21.64 13.43 -16.75
CA LEU A 9 20.60 12.72 -16.01
C LEU A 9 19.38 12.40 -16.90
N HIS A 10 18.85 13.41 -17.61
CA HIS A 10 17.70 13.19 -18.49
C HIS A 10 18.02 12.19 -19.61
N ALA A 11 19.20 12.27 -20.21
CA ALA A 11 19.63 11.32 -21.23
C ALA A 11 19.74 9.89 -20.67
N THR A 12 20.30 9.72 -19.47
CA THR A 12 20.42 8.40 -18.82
C THR A 12 19.05 7.80 -18.52
N VAL A 13 18.13 8.56 -17.92
CA VAL A 13 16.77 8.09 -17.59
C VAL A 13 16.00 7.74 -18.86
N ALA A 14 15.95 8.64 -19.84
CA ALA A 14 15.24 8.41 -21.09
C ALA A 14 15.85 7.25 -21.90
N GLY A 15 17.18 7.09 -21.85
CA GLY A 15 17.87 5.95 -22.42
C GLY A 15 17.51 4.64 -21.73
N ALA A 16 17.36 4.63 -20.41
CA ALA A 16 16.89 3.45 -19.68
C ALA A 16 15.45 3.09 -20.05
N ALA A 17 14.56 4.08 -20.19
CA ALA A 17 13.18 3.88 -20.66
C ALA A 17 13.12 3.25 -22.06
N ARG A 18 13.92 3.77 -23.00
CA ARG A 18 13.97 3.23 -24.36
C ARG A 18 14.55 1.82 -24.47
N ARG A 19 15.38 1.40 -23.51
CA ARG A 19 16.04 0.08 -23.53
C ARG A 19 15.30 -1.00 -22.73
N ALA A 20 14.33 -0.62 -21.91
CA ALA A 20 13.70 -1.55 -20.98
C ALA A 20 12.64 -2.44 -21.62
N ASP A 21 12.13 -2.08 -22.80
CA ASP A 21 11.10 -2.88 -23.47
C ASP A 21 11.60 -3.64 -24.72
N PRO A 22 11.05 -4.85 -24.95
CA PRO A 22 11.08 -5.51 -26.25
C PRO A 22 10.26 -4.76 -27.33
N ASP A 23 9.33 -3.91 -26.91
CA ASP A 23 8.43 -3.11 -27.75
C ASP A 23 8.69 -1.60 -27.49
N PRO A 24 9.16 -0.81 -28.47
CA PRO A 24 9.65 0.57 -28.25
C PRO A 24 8.59 1.61 -27.81
N ALA A 25 7.40 1.18 -27.38
CA ALA A 25 6.22 2.01 -27.13
C ALA A 25 6.23 2.77 -25.79
N LEU A 26 6.95 2.33 -24.75
CA LEU A 26 6.85 2.91 -23.40
C LEU A 26 6.99 4.45 -23.35
N PRO A 27 7.98 5.10 -23.99
CA PRO A 27 8.04 6.56 -24.03
C PRO A 27 6.78 7.19 -24.65
N GLY A 28 6.21 6.56 -25.67
CA GLY A 28 4.96 6.98 -26.31
C GLY A 28 3.76 6.83 -25.38
N ASP A 29 3.64 5.70 -24.70
CA ASP A 29 2.56 5.42 -23.74
C ASP A 29 2.62 6.40 -22.55
N LEU A 30 3.82 6.68 -22.05
CA LEU A 30 4.04 7.69 -21.02
C LEU A 30 3.60 9.08 -21.50
N VAL A 31 3.90 9.45 -22.75
CA VAL A 31 3.44 10.72 -23.33
C VAL A 31 1.93 10.73 -23.51
N ALA A 32 1.31 9.60 -23.88
CA ALA A 32 -0.13 9.49 -24.02
C ALA A 32 -0.87 9.82 -22.72
N THR A 33 -0.25 9.59 -21.55
CA THR A 33 -0.84 9.97 -20.25
C THR A 33 -1.05 11.47 -20.06
N LEU A 34 -0.38 12.32 -20.87
CA LEU A 34 -0.55 13.76 -20.82
C LEU A 34 -1.84 14.23 -21.50
N LYS A 35 -2.46 13.37 -22.33
CA LYS A 35 -3.70 13.72 -23.02
C LYS A 35 -4.86 13.75 -22.03
N THR A 36 -5.78 14.68 -22.27
CA THR A 36 -7.07 14.75 -21.59
C THR A 36 -8.10 14.03 -22.46
N PRO A 37 -8.71 12.92 -21.99
CA PRO A 37 -9.79 12.26 -22.72
C PRO A 37 -10.96 13.20 -22.97
N GLU A 38 -11.71 12.97 -24.04
CA GLU A 38 -12.94 13.71 -24.31
C GLU A 38 -13.92 13.59 -23.13
N GLY A 39 -14.50 14.72 -22.72
CA GLY A 39 -15.38 14.79 -21.55
C GLY A 39 -14.69 14.79 -20.19
N SER A 40 -13.36 14.59 -20.12
CA SER A 40 -12.60 14.72 -18.87
C SER A 40 -12.07 16.15 -18.67
N ARG A 41 -12.00 16.58 -17.41
CA ARG A 41 -11.29 17.82 -17.02
C ARG A 41 -9.80 17.59 -16.72
N PHE A 42 -9.38 16.34 -16.62
CA PHE A 42 -8.06 15.96 -16.13
C PHE A 42 -7.40 14.99 -17.11
N SER A 43 -6.10 15.17 -17.30
CA SER A 43 -5.28 14.18 -18.02
C SER A 43 -5.21 12.86 -17.26
N GLU A 44 -4.86 11.78 -17.97
CA GLU A 44 -4.64 10.47 -17.35
C GLU A 44 -3.59 10.56 -16.23
N LEU A 45 -2.49 11.29 -16.47
CA LEU A 45 -1.45 11.51 -15.47
C LEU A 45 -1.99 12.25 -14.24
N GLU A 46 -2.89 13.22 -14.41
CA GLU A 46 -3.54 13.91 -13.29
C GLU A 46 -4.52 13.01 -12.54
N ARG A 47 -5.21 12.08 -13.21
CA ARG A 47 -6.02 11.06 -12.54
C ARG A 47 -5.14 10.15 -11.69
N LEU A 48 -4.05 9.62 -12.24
CA LEU A 48 -3.14 8.70 -11.57
C LEU A 48 -2.43 9.31 -10.34
N ARG A 49 -2.28 10.64 -10.31
CA ARG A 49 -1.76 11.38 -9.15
C ARG A 49 -2.69 11.41 -7.95
N ARG A 50 -3.98 11.11 -8.11
CA ARG A 50 -4.96 11.25 -7.02
C ARG A 50 -4.95 10.02 -6.12
N PRO A 51 -4.68 10.20 -4.81
CA PRO A 51 -4.83 9.11 -3.86
C PRO A 51 -6.30 8.76 -3.63
N PRO A 52 -6.60 7.56 -3.10
CA PRO A 52 -7.91 7.26 -2.56
C PRO A 52 -8.25 8.24 -1.41
N THR A 53 -9.49 8.72 -1.38
CA THR A 53 -9.92 9.75 -0.40
C THR A 53 -10.70 9.21 0.78
N ARG A 54 -11.05 7.92 0.78
CA ARG A 54 -11.88 7.29 1.81
C ARG A 54 -11.21 6.02 2.34
N THR A 55 -11.49 5.69 3.60
CA THR A 55 -11.03 4.47 4.26
C THR A 55 -12.10 3.38 4.25
N THR A 56 -12.53 2.98 3.05
CA THR A 56 -13.55 1.94 2.84
C THR A 56 -12.98 0.77 2.04
N GLY A 57 -13.60 -0.41 2.13
CA GLY A 57 -13.21 -1.55 1.29
C GLY A 57 -13.31 -1.26 -0.21
N THR A 58 -14.31 -0.46 -0.64
CA THR A 58 -14.42 0.02 -2.02
C THR A 58 -13.28 0.95 -2.43
N ALA A 59 -12.83 1.83 -1.52
CA ALA A 59 -11.67 2.68 -1.77
C ALA A 59 -10.38 1.87 -1.83
N PHE A 60 -10.28 0.76 -1.09
CA PHE A 60 -9.16 -0.17 -1.18
C PHE A 60 -9.13 -0.91 -2.52
N ALA A 61 -10.27 -1.40 -3.00
CA ALA A 61 -10.36 -1.97 -4.35
C ALA A 61 -9.90 -0.95 -5.41
N ARG A 62 -10.36 0.31 -5.33
CA ARG A 62 -9.90 1.39 -6.22
C ARG A 62 -8.40 1.69 -6.09
N ALA A 63 -7.83 1.56 -4.90
CA ALA A 63 -6.40 1.74 -4.68
C ALA A 63 -5.59 0.64 -5.39
N LEU A 64 -6.04 -0.62 -5.30
CA LEU A 64 -5.43 -1.75 -6.00
C LEU A 64 -5.58 -1.63 -7.52
N GLU A 65 -6.76 -1.26 -8.03
CA GLU A 65 -6.96 -0.97 -9.46
C GLU A 65 -5.95 0.08 -9.96
N ARG A 66 -5.71 1.14 -9.17
CA ARG A 66 -4.70 2.15 -9.51
C ARG A 66 -3.27 1.61 -9.47
N VAL A 67 -2.94 0.70 -8.54
CA VAL A 67 -1.65 0.01 -8.54
C VAL A 67 -1.48 -0.80 -9.83
N ASP A 68 -2.51 -1.52 -10.26
CA ASP A 68 -2.48 -2.30 -11.50
C ASP A 68 -2.36 -1.41 -12.74
N GLU A 69 -3.12 -0.31 -12.81
CA GLU A 69 -3.04 0.69 -13.90
C GLU A 69 -1.61 1.26 -14.04
N ILE A 70 -0.96 1.60 -12.92
CA ILE A 70 0.40 2.15 -12.94
C ILE A 70 1.43 1.03 -13.18
N GLY A 71 1.19 -0.17 -12.66
CA GLY A 71 2.03 -1.35 -12.84
C GLY A 71 2.06 -1.85 -14.28
N ALA A 72 1.02 -1.55 -15.08
CA ALA A 72 0.96 -1.88 -16.51
C ALA A 72 2.11 -1.26 -17.33
N TYR A 73 2.70 -0.15 -16.87
CA TYR A 73 3.88 0.48 -17.48
C TYR A 73 5.21 -0.22 -17.13
N ARG A 74 5.18 -1.22 -16.23
CA ARG A 74 6.28 -2.14 -15.90
C ARG A 74 7.63 -1.46 -15.61
N LEU A 75 7.56 -0.32 -14.93
CA LEU A 75 8.71 0.56 -14.66
C LEU A 75 9.76 -0.10 -13.75
N GLY A 76 9.41 -1.18 -13.05
CA GLY A 76 10.36 -2.02 -12.32
C GLY A 76 11.46 -2.65 -13.17
N ARG A 77 11.26 -2.76 -14.48
CA ARG A 77 12.27 -3.30 -15.42
C ARG A 77 13.36 -2.29 -15.78
N LEU A 78 13.12 -1.01 -15.50
CA LEU A 78 14.05 0.06 -15.83
C LEU A 78 15.33 -0.09 -14.99
N ARG A 79 16.47 -0.25 -15.68
CA ARG A 79 17.79 -0.25 -15.04
C ARG A 79 18.19 1.17 -14.64
N LEU A 80 17.69 1.62 -13.49
CA LEU A 80 17.90 2.97 -12.95
C LEU A 80 18.94 3.00 -11.81
N SER A 81 19.58 1.88 -11.49
CA SER A 81 20.54 1.75 -10.38
C SER A 81 21.74 2.71 -10.44
N GLN A 82 22.10 3.17 -11.64
CA GLN A 82 23.18 4.13 -11.86
C GLN A 82 22.78 5.58 -11.49
N ILE A 83 21.49 5.84 -11.25
CA ILE A 83 20.97 7.16 -10.93
C ILE A 83 20.73 7.24 -9.42
N PRO A 84 21.31 8.23 -8.72
CA PRO A 84 21.06 8.39 -7.29
C PRO A 84 19.57 8.59 -7.00
N PRO A 85 18.99 7.90 -6.00
CA PRO A 85 17.56 7.94 -5.72
C PRO A 85 17.06 9.36 -5.43
N ASN A 86 17.87 10.17 -4.73
CA ASN A 86 17.56 11.56 -4.45
C ASN A 86 17.36 12.42 -5.71
N ARG A 87 18.08 12.13 -6.79
CA ARG A 87 17.93 12.83 -8.07
C ARG A 87 16.65 12.41 -8.79
N MET A 88 16.33 11.12 -8.76
CA MET A 88 15.08 10.60 -9.31
C MET A 88 13.87 11.20 -8.56
N ALA A 89 13.92 11.19 -7.23
CA ALA A 89 12.88 11.78 -6.39
C ALA A 89 12.73 13.30 -6.61
N ALA A 90 13.84 14.02 -6.78
CA ALA A 90 13.80 15.44 -7.10
C ALA A 90 13.14 15.72 -8.45
N LEU A 91 13.46 14.91 -9.47
CA LEU A 91 12.83 15.00 -10.79
C LEU A 91 11.34 14.69 -10.72
N ALA A 92 10.94 13.63 -10.02
CA ALA A 92 9.53 13.29 -9.81
C ALA A 92 8.76 14.41 -9.09
N ARG A 93 9.32 14.97 -8.01
CA ARG A 93 8.72 16.09 -7.27
C ARG A 93 8.48 17.32 -8.14
N TYR A 94 9.43 17.67 -9.00
CA TYR A 94 9.27 18.75 -9.96
C TYR A 94 8.06 18.51 -10.90
N VAL A 95 7.91 17.27 -11.37
CA VAL A 95 6.84 16.88 -12.29
C VAL A 95 5.48 16.85 -11.59
N LEU A 96 5.43 16.41 -10.32
CA LEU A 96 4.20 16.44 -9.52
C LEU A 96 3.62 17.85 -9.35
N GLY A 97 4.49 18.87 -9.25
CA GLY A 97 4.09 20.28 -9.21
C GLY A 97 3.75 20.89 -10.58
N SER A 98 3.93 20.15 -11.67
CA SER A 98 3.78 20.62 -13.05
C SER A 98 2.50 20.08 -13.69
N LYS A 99 1.81 20.91 -14.50
CA LYS A 99 0.62 20.52 -15.27
C LYS A 99 1.00 19.82 -16.59
N ALA A 100 0.08 19.02 -17.13
CA ALA A 100 0.32 18.25 -18.36
C ALA A 100 0.82 19.09 -19.56
N PRO A 101 0.24 20.27 -19.87
CA PRO A 101 0.72 21.08 -21.02
C PRO A 101 2.16 21.57 -20.88
N LEU A 102 2.64 21.79 -19.64
CA LEU A 102 4.03 22.18 -19.39
C LEU A 102 4.99 21.02 -19.67
N LEU A 103 4.59 19.80 -19.31
CA LEU A 103 5.37 18.59 -19.53
C LEU A 103 5.42 18.22 -21.00
N GLU A 104 4.32 18.42 -21.72
CA GLU A 104 4.21 18.15 -23.16
C GLU A 104 5.19 18.99 -23.99
N ARG A 105 5.34 20.28 -23.63
CA ARG A 105 6.25 21.24 -24.28
C ARG A 105 7.73 20.96 -24.02
N ALA A 106 8.07 20.08 -23.07
CA ALA A 106 9.47 19.78 -22.81
C ALA A 106 10.09 19.00 -23.98
N ALA A 107 11.27 19.43 -24.43
CA ALA A 107 11.99 18.73 -25.49
C ALA A 107 12.52 17.37 -25.01
N GLU A 108 12.65 16.41 -25.93
CA GLU A 108 13.38 15.18 -25.66
C GLU A 108 14.88 15.48 -25.41
N PRO A 109 15.57 14.73 -24.53
CA PRO A 109 15.11 13.58 -23.74
C PRO A 109 14.43 13.94 -22.40
N LYS A 110 14.28 15.25 -22.10
CA LYS A 110 13.80 15.73 -20.80
C LYS A 110 12.37 15.26 -20.51
N ARG A 111 11.49 15.32 -21.50
CA ARG A 111 10.09 14.88 -21.35
C ARG A 111 9.98 13.41 -20.95
N THR A 112 10.58 12.51 -21.72
CA THR A 112 10.61 11.08 -21.36
C THR A 112 11.17 10.86 -19.96
N ALA A 113 12.28 11.52 -19.61
CA ALA A 113 12.88 11.39 -18.29
C ALA A 113 11.95 11.84 -17.15
N MET A 114 11.27 12.97 -17.32
CA MET A 114 10.30 13.51 -16.37
C MET A 114 9.12 12.55 -16.16
N LEU A 115 8.55 12.03 -17.25
CA LEU A 115 7.42 11.11 -17.20
C LEU A 115 7.80 9.76 -16.58
N THR A 116 8.98 9.25 -16.92
CA THR A 116 9.54 8.03 -16.32
C THR A 116 9.72 8.20 -14.81
N ALA A 117 10.28 9.34 -14.39
CA ALA A 117 10.53 9.62 -12.98
C ALA A 117 9.23 9.74 -12.17
N VAL A 118 8.24 10.48 -12.68
CA VAL A 118 6.97 10.64 -11.96
C VAL A 118 6.18 9.34 -11.92
N MET A 119 6.15 8.57 -13.00
CA MET A 119 5.41 7.31 -13.01
C MET A 119 6.05 6.27 -12.09
N ARG A 120 7.39 6.20 -12.04
CA ARG A 120 8.09 5.33 -11.08
C ARG A 120 7.82 5.74 -9.63
N HIS A 121 7.69 7.04 -9.39
CA HIS A 121 7.32 7.55 -8.07
C HIS A 121 5.85 7.24 -7.73
N LEU A 122 4.93 7.40 -8.68
CA LEU A 122 3.51 7.09 -8.49
C LEU A 122 3.27 5.60 -8.27
N GLU A 123 4.05 4.72 -8.91
CA GLU A 123 4.01 3.27 -8.70
C GLU A 123 4.28 2.93 -7.23
N ALA A 124 5.42 3.37 -6.69
CA ALA A 124 5.76 3.17 -5.29
C ALA A 124 4.72 3.80 -4.36
N LYS A 125 4.30 5.04 -4.64
CA LYS A 125 3.32 5.76 -3.83
C LYS A 125 1.96 5.07 -3.81
N ALA A 126 1.49 4.52 -4.93
CA ALA A 126 0.22 3.83 -5.01
C ALA A 126 0.25 2.52 -4.21
N ILE A 127 1.37 1.78 -4.25
CA ILE A 127 1.58 0.58 -3.45
C ILE A 127 1.55 0.94 -1.95
N ASP A 128 2.31 1.96 -1.54
CA ASP A 128 2.35 2.42 -0.15
C ASP A 128 0.95 2.84 0.34
N GLU A 129 0.21 3.63 -0.46
CA GLU A 129 -1.15 4.07 -0.12
C GLU A 129 -2.14 2.89 0.00
N ALA A 130 -2.00 1.86 -0.85
CA ALA A 130 -2.81 0.64 -0.74
C ALA A 130 -2.48 -0.14 0.54
N LEU A 131 -1.19 -0.26 0.90
CA LEU A 131 -0.74 -0.91 2.13
C LEU A 131 -1.21 -0.15 3.38
N ASP A 132 -1.13 1.18 3.39
CA ASP A 132 -1.62 2.01 4.49
C ASP A 132 -3.13 1.83 4.70
N LEU A 133 -3.89 1.86 3.60
CA LEU A 133 -5.34 1.66 3.65
C LEU A 133 -5.70 0.23 4.11
N PHE A 134 -4.95 -0.78 3.66
CA PHE A 134 -5.10 -2.14 4.13
C PHE A 134 -4.88 -2.24 5.64
N GLN A 135 -3.83 -1.64 6.18
CA GLN A 135 -3.56 -1.64 7.62
C GLN A 135 -4.71 -1.03 8.43
N VAL A 136 -5.27 0.10 7.96
CA VAL A 136 -6.42 0.75 8.61
C VAL A 136 -7.66 -0.16 8.57
N LEU A 137 -7.95 -0.79 7.43
CA LEU A 137 -9.10 -1.68 7.30
C LEU A 137 -8.94 -2.95 8.15
N MET A 138 -7.73 -3.49 8.22
CA MET A 138 -7.42 -4.64 9.07
C MET A 138 -7.72 -4.35 10.53
N ALA A 139 -7.23 -3.22 11.04
CA ALA A 139 -7.47 -2.80 12.42
C ALA A 139 -8.97 -2.53 12.68
N THR A 140 -9.63 -1.78 11.80
CA THR A 140 -10.96 -1.24 12.09
C THR A 140 -12.12 -2.19 11.77
N ARG A 141 -12.02 -2.99 10.69
CA ARG A 141 -13.15 -3.80 10.22
C ARG A 141 -13.03 -5.27 10.49
N LEU A 142 -11.82 -5.83 10.46
CA LEU A 142 -11.63 -7.26 10.63
C LEU A 142 -11.34 -7.59 12.08
N LEU A 143 -10.29 -7.00 12.67
CA LEU A 143 -9.89 -7.29 14.04
C LEU A 143 -10.89 -6.79 15.08
N ASN A 144 -11.39 -5.55 14.94
CA ASN A 144 -12.36 -5.02 15.89
C ASN A 144 -13.71 -5.74 15.84
N THR A 145 -14.17 -6.15 14.65
CA THR A 145 -15.42 -6.92 14.52
C THR A 145 -15.27 -8.32 15.11
N ALA A 146 -14.15 -8.99 14.86
CA ALA A 146 -13.85 -10.28 15.45
C ALA A 146 -13.74 -10.19 16.98
N LYS A 147 -13.03 -9.19 17.51
CA LYS A 147 -12.93 -8.93 18.95
C LYS A 147 -14.32 -8.72 19.57
N ARG A 148 -15.14 -7.83 19.00
CA ARG A 148 -16.51 -7.59 19.48
C ARG A 148 -17.38 -8.84 19.45
N LYS A 149 -17.29 -9.67 18.41
CA LYS A 149 -18.00 -10.96 18.35
C LYS A 149 -17.51 -11.90 19.46
N SER A 150 -16.20 -12.03 19.64
CA SER A 150 -15.62 -12.88 20.69
C SER A 150 -15.93 -12.37 22.11
N GLU A 151 -15.93 -11.06 22.34
CA GLU A 151 -16.30 -10.45 23.61
C GLU A 151 -17.78 -10.67 23.90
N LYS A 152 -18.65 -10.57 22.89
CA LYS A 152 -20.07 -10.87 23.01
C LYS A 152 -20.30 -12.35 23.35
N GLU A 153 -19.57 -13.27 22.72
CA GLU A 153 -19.64 -14.70 23.03
C GLU A 153 -19.12 -14.99 24.44
N ARG A 154 -18.01 -14.38 24.85
CA ARG A 154 -17.48 -14.46 26.23
C ARG A 154 -18.49 -13.94 27.25
N LEU A 155 -19.08 -12.76 27.00
CA LEU A 155 -20.13 -12.20 27.85
C LEU A 155 -21.35 -13.11 27.94
N SER A 156 -21.75 -13.77 26.84
CA SER A 156 -22.87 -14.71 26.86
C SER A 156 -22.59 -16.02 27.60
N THR A 157 -21.32 -16.42 27.73
CA THR A 157 -20.91 -17.66 28.42
C THR A 157 -20.60 -17.45 29.90
N LEU A 158 -20.37 -16.21 30.35
CA LEU A 158 -20.15 -15.87 31.76
C LEU A 158 -21.18 -16.47 32.73
N PRO A 159 -22.51 -16.40 32.47
CA PRO A 159 -23.52 -16.96 33.38
C PRO A 159 -23.43 -18.48 33.53
N GLN A 160 -23.00 -19.20 32.49
CA GLN A 160 -22.80 -20.65 32.55
C GLN A 160 -21.54 -20.99 33.35
N LEU A 161 -20.47 -20.20 33.19
CA LEU A 161 -19.24 -20.34 33.96
C LEU A 161 -19.47 -20.07 35.46
N GLU A 162 -20.28 -19.07 35.81
CA GLU A 162 -20.69 -18.84 37.19
C GLU A 162 -21.49 -20.01 37.78
N LYS A 163 -22.43 -20.58 37.02
CA LYS A 163 -23.21 -21.74 37.46
C LYS A 163 -22.32 -22.97 37.67
N ALA A 164 -21.39 -23.23 36.75
CA ALA A 164 -20.42 -24.30 36.88
C ALA A 164 -19.50 -24.10 38.10
N SER A 165 -19.01 -22.88 38.33
CA SER A 165 -18.20 -22.55 39.51
C SER A 165 -18.96 -22.78 40.82
N ARG A 166 -20.23 -22.35 40.92
CA ARG A 166 -21.09 -22.62 42.09
C ARG A 166 -21.36 -24.11 42.29
N ALA A 167 -21.51 -24.87 41.20
CA ALA A 167 -21.69 -26.32 41.27
C ALA A 167 -20.41 -26.99 41.81
N SER A 168 -19.24 -26.64 41.28
CA SER A 168 -17.95 -27.16 41.77
C SER A 168 -17.67 -26.79 43.23
N GLY A 169 -17.99 -25.57 43.66
CA GLY A 169 -17.87 -25.16 45.08
C GLY A 169 -18.78 -25.95 46.01
N ARG A 170 -20.00 -26.29 45.57
CA ARG A 170 -20.88 -27.21 46.30
C ARG A 170 -20.28 -28.60 46.41
N TRP A 171 -19.69 -29.11 45.34
CA TRP A 171 -19.05 -30.42 45.33
C TRP A 171 -17.81 -30.46 46.24
N SER A 172 -17.01 -29.39 46.31
CA SER A 172 -15.88 -29.35 47.26
C SER A 172 -16.33 -29.24 48.72
N SER A 173 -17.48 -28.61 48.98
CA SER A 173 -18.08 -28.58 50.33
C SER A 173 -18.70 -29.92 50.77
N LEU A 174 -19.04 -30.77 49.81
CA LEU A 174 -19.57 -32.13 50.02
C LEU A 174 -18.48 -33.19 50.00
N ALA A 175 -17.26 -32.85 49.56
CA ALA A 175 -16.11 -33.74 49.66
C ALA A 175 -15.81 -33.94 51.16
N PRO A 176 -15.79 -35.19 51.67
CA PRO A 176 -15.42 -35.43 53.05
C PRO A 176 -14.03 -34.85 53.27
N ARG A 177 -13.83 -34.07 54.35
CA ARG A 177 -12.49 -33.69 54.79
C ARG A 177 -11.71 -34.99 54.88
N ALA A 178 -10.69 -35.15 54.04
CA ALA A 178 -9.74 -36.24 54.20
C ALA A 178 -9.21 -36.10 55.62
N THR A 179 -9.64 -36.99 56.51
CA THR A 179 -9.03 -37.13 57.83
C THR A 179 -7.57 -37.45 57.54
N PRO A 180 -6.60 -36.67 58.07
CA PRO A 180 -5.20 -37.01 57.89
C PRO A 180 -5.03 -38.43 58.43
N CYS A 181 -4.62 -39.35 57.56
CA CYS A 181 -4.42 -40.74 57.90
C CYS A 181 -3.19 -40.78 58.82
N THR A 182 -3.41 -40.75 60.14
CA THR A 182 -2.36 -40.66 61.16
C THR A 182 -1.80 -42.01 61.60
N SER A 183 -2.14 -43.12 60.94
CA SER A 183 -1.53 -44.41 61.25
C SER A 183 -0.37 -44.69 60.29
N TRP A 184 0.81 -44.17 60.64
CA TRP A 184 2.08 -44.76 60.23
C TRP A 184 2.38 -45.92 61.19
N THR A 185 2.00 -47.14 60.82
CA THR A 185 2.53 -48.36 61.46
C THR A 185 3.47 -49.05 60.50
N PRO A 186 4.77 -49.15 60.81
CA PRO A 186 5.74 -49.88 60.00
C PRO A 186 5.61 -51.40 60.24
N CYS A 187 5.83 -52.19 59.19
CA CYS A 187 6.32 -53.57 59.31
C CYS A 187 7.84 -53.55 59.22
#